data_AF-A0A4R0YTP4-F1
#
_entry.id   AF-A0A4R0YTP4-F1
#
_cell.length_a   1.000
_cell.length_b   1.000
_cell.length_c   1.000
_cell.angle_alpha   90.00
_cell.angle_beta   90.00
_cell.angle_gamma   90.00
#
_symmetry.space_group_name_H-M   'P 1'
#
loop_
_entity.id
_entity.type
_entity.pdbx_description
1 polymer ?
#
loop_
_entity_poly.entity_id
_entity_poly.type
_entity_poly.pdbx_seq_one_letter_code
_entity_poly.pdbx_strand_id
1 'polypeptide(L)'
;MSNRIPLITRRPRIAMAGATGRVGSALTGPRAWTMRQIAEHLSILLGRTVTYGHQSREQQRAALSADGLAPLVADLLVGLDQMFRESALEETTSTVEALTGKPPRTLQQWLVENIEIFRNDARP
;
A
#
# COMPACT_ATOMS: atom_id res chain seq x y z
N MET A 1 7.57 -21.98 39.97
CA MET A 1 7.95 -22.12 38.55
C MET A 1 6.80 -21.60 37.70
N SER A 2 6.92 -20.38 37.14
CA SER A 2 5.83 -19.72 36.40
C SER A 2 5.94 -20.07 34.91
N ASN A 3 4.94 -20.79 34.40
CA ASN A 3 4.85 -21.23 33.02
C ASN A 3 4.19 -20.10 32.19
N ARG A 4 4.97 -19.31 31.45
CA ARG A 4 4.43 -18.29 30.54
C ARG A 4 4.33 -18.87 29.12
N ILE A 5 3.10 -18.99 28.62
CA ILE A 5 2.81 -19.27 27.21
C ILE A 5 3.32 -18.08 26.39
N PRO A 6 4.19 -18.27 25.39
CA PRO A 6 4.64 -17.15 24.56
C PRO A 6 3.46 -16.61 23.75
N LEU A 7 3.23 -15.30 23.81
CA LEU A 7 2.36 -14.62 22.85
C LEU A 7 3.01 -14.77 21.46
N ILE A 8 2.52 -15.72 20.67
CA ILE A 8 2.80 -15.75 19.24
C ILE A 8 1.97 -14.61 18.64
N THR A 9 2.60 -13.45 18.47
CA THR A 9 2.06 -12.32 17.72
C THR A 9 1.95 -12.72 16.25
N ARG A 10 0.92 -13.50 15.88
CA ARG A 10 0.62 -13.77 14.48
C ARG A 10 0.06 -12.48 13.88
N ARG A 11 0.85 -11.81 13.03
CA ARG A 11 0.36 -10.70 12.20
C ARG A 11 -0.83 -11.21 11.37
N PRO A 12 -1.94 -10.46 11.27
CA PRO A 12 -3.10 -10.87 10.47
C PRO A 12 -2.68 -11.06 9.02
N ARG A 13 -2.94 -12.24 8.45
CA ARG A 13 -2.72 -12.55 7.04
C ARG A 13 -4.04 -12.42 6.31
N ILE A 14 -4.14 -11.51 5.35
CA ILE A 14 -5.26 -11.51 4.40
C ILE A 14 -4.93 -12.54 3.33
N ALA A 15 -5.62 -13.68 3.37
CA ALA A 15 -5.58 -14.69 2.32
C ALA A 15 -6.79 -14.50 1.41
N MET A 16 -6.54 -14.23 0.12
CA MET A 16 -7.59 -14.22 -0.91
C MET A 16 -7.76 -15.67 -1.40
N ALA A 17 -8.81 -16.35 -0.96
CA ALA A 17 -9.16 -17.67 -1.45
C ALA A 17 -9.99 -17.55 -2.74
N GLY A 18 -9.49 -18.12 -3.84
CA GLY A 18 -10.27 -18.28 -5.07
C GLY A 18 -11.22 -19.48 -4.97
N ALA A 19 -12.25 -19.51 -5.82
CA ALA A 19 -13.28 -20.56 -5.86
C ALA A 19 -12.76 -22.00 -6.08
N THR A 20 -11.47 -22.16 -6.36
CA THR A 20 -10.80 -23.45 -6.58
C THR A 20 -10.26 -24.10 -5.31
N GLY A 21 -10.43 -23.48 -4.14
CA GLY A 21 -9.93 -24.02 -2.86
C GLY A 21 -8.40 -23.97 -2.70
N ARG A 22 -7.67 -23.40 -3.67
CA ARG A 22 -6.27 -23.02 -3.48
C ARG A 22 -6.23 -21.68 -2.75
N VAL A 23 -5.52 -21.65 -1.63
CA VAL A 23 -5.08 -20.39 -1.03
C VAL A 23 -4.14 -19.74 -2.05
N GLY A 24 -4.63 -18.71 -2.74
CA GLY A 24 -3.78 -17.91 -3.62
C GLY A 24 -2.79 -17.15 -2.74
N SER A 25 -1.50 -17.38 -2.93
CA SER A 25 -0.48 -16.49 -2.37
C SER A 25 -0.68 -15.10 -2.96
N ALA A 26 -0.59 -14.05 -2.14
CA ALA A 26 -0.72 -12.67 -2.60
C ALA A 26 0.28 -12.39 -3.74
N LEU A 27 -0.10 -11.56 -4.71
CA LEU A 27 0.82 -11.04 -5.73
C LEU A 27 1.40 -9.72 -5.20
N THR A 28 2.71 -9.66 -5.03
CA THR A 28 3.38 -8.45 -4.52
C THR A 28 4.52 -8.03 -5.44
N GLY A 29 4.96 -6.77 -5.26
CA GLY A 29 6.25 -6.33 -5.80
C GLY A 29 7.44 -7.00 -5.11
N PRO A 30 8.67 -6.70 -5.57
CA PRO A 30 9.90 -7.30 -5.05
C PRO A 30 10.32 -6.76 -3.68
N ARG A 31 9.73 -5.65 -3.22
CA ARG A 31 9.91 -5.10 -1.86
C ARG A 31 8.71 -4.25 -1.45
N ALA A 32 8.52 -4.09 -0.15
CA ALA A 32 7.60 -3.10 0.40
C ALA A 32 8.20 -1.68 0.34
N TRP A 33 7.31 -0.69 0.28
CA TRP A 33 7.66 0.73 0.17
C TRP A 33 6.86 1.55 1.17
N THR A 34 7.51 2.48 1.84
CA THR A 34 6.80 3.51 2.63
C THR A 34 6.35 4.64 1.71
N MET A 35 5.27 5.33 2.05
CA MET A 35 4.78 6.47 1.24
C MET A 35 5.81 7.59 1.12
N ARG A 36 6.67 7.77 2.13
CA ARG A 36 7.79 8.71 2.09
C ARG A 36 8.80 8.33 1.00
N GLN A 37 9.19 7.06 0.92
CA GLN A 37 10.11 6.59 -0.12
C GLN A 37 9.52 6.74 -1.52
N ILE A 38 8.21 6.49 -1.68
CA ILE A 38 7.53 6.74 -2.96
C ILE A 38 7.61 8.22 -3.33
N ALA A 39 7.33 9.12 -2.38
CA ALA A 39 7.41 10.57 -2.58
C ALA A 39 8.84 11.03 -2.94
N GLU A 40 9.87 10.45 -2.32
CA GLU A 40 11.28 10.72 -2.65
C GLU A 40 11.61 10.31 -4.10
N HIS A 41 11.17 9.13 -4.54
CA HIS A 41 11.39 8.70 -5.93
C HIS A 41 10.65 9.56 -6.94
N LEU A 42 9.40 9.95 -6.64
CA LEU A 42 8.66 10.90 -7.47
C LEU A 42 9.37 12.25 -7.52
N SER A 43 9.92 12.72 -6.40
CA SER A 43 10.63 14.00 -6.35
C SER A 43 11.82 14.03 -7.31
N ILE A 44 12.60 12.94 -7.32
CA ILE A 44 13.75 12.77 -8.21
C ILE A 44 13.30 12.78 -9.68
N LEU A 45 12.27 12.01 -10.02
CA LEU A 45 11.81 11.85 -11.40
C LEU A 45 11.08 13.08 -11.97
N LEU A 46 10.44 13.88 -11.09
CA LEU A 46 9.72 15.10 -11.48
C LEU A 46 10.58 16.36 -11.39
N GLY A 47 11.76 16.31 -10.76
CA GLY A 47 12.62 17.48 -10.56
C GLY A 47 12.03 18.54 -9.63
N ARG A 48 11.04 18.18 -8.80
CA ARG A 48 10.40 19.05 -7.79
C ARG A 48 10.15 18.28 -6.51
N THR A 49 10.16 18.96 -5.37
CA THR A 49 9.88 18.32 -4.08
C THR A 49 8.43 17.83 -4.02
N VAL A 50 8.25 16.53 -3.86
CA VAL A 50 6.97 15.88 -3.56
C VAL A 50 7.04 15.39 -2.12
N THR A 51 6.14 15.88 -1.28
CA THR A 51 6.04 15.47 0.12
C THR A 51 4.80 14.61 0.31
N TYR A 52 4.94 13.53 1.09
CA TYR A 52 3.79 12.80 1.59
C TYR A 52 3.14 13.61 2.71
N GLY A 53 2.05 14.31 2.39
CA GLY A 53 1.27 15.11 3.33
C GLY A 53 0.36 14.23 4.18
N HIS A 54 0.59 14.23 5.49
CA HIS A 54 -0.25 13.48 6.43
C HIS A 54 -1.55 14.25 6.71
N GLN A 55 -2.68 13.73 6.24
CA GLN A 55 -4.00 14.18 6.67
C GLN A 55 -4.33 13.54 8.04
N SER A 56 -4.84 14.33 8.98
CA SER A 56 -5.43 13.79 10.20
C SER A 56 -6.64 12.91 9.85
N ARG A 57 -7.03 12.01 10.75
CA ARG A 57 -8.24 11.18 10.55
C ARG A 57 -9.46 12.03 10.24
N GLU A 58 -9.60 13.14 10.95
CA GLU A 58 -10.74 14.06 10.80
C GLU A 58 -10.70 14.76 9.44
N GLN A 59 -9.52 15.22 9.00
CA GLN A 59 -9.35 15.84 7.69
C GLN A 59 -9.66 14.87 6.56
N GLN A 60 -9.15 13.63 6.65
CA GLN A 60 -9.41 12.60 5.64
C GLN A 60 -10.90 12.19 5.62
N ARG A 61 -11.53 12.04 6.79
CA ARG A 61 -12.96 11.75 6.88
C ARG A 61 -13.80 12.88 6.28
N ALA A 62 -13.44 14.13 6.57
CA ALA A 62 -14.11 15.31 6.03
C ALA A 62 -13.98 15.37 4.50
N ALA A 63 -12.79 15.11 3.96
CA ALA A 63 -12.56 15.05 2.51
C ALA A 63 -13.39 13.95 1.83
N LEU A 64 -13.37 12.72 2.37
CA LEU A 64 -14.19 11.61 1.83
C LEU A 64 -15.69 11.90 1.93
N SER A 65 -16.13 12.59 2.98
CA SER A 65 -17.53 13.00 3.13
C SER A 65 -17.90 14.09 2.11
N ALA A 66 -17.00 15.03 1.84
CA ALA A 66 -17.18 16.06 0.82
C ALA A 66 -17.28 15.47 -0.60
N ASP A 67 -16.58 14.36 -0.85
CA ASP A 67 -16.68 13.57 -2.08
C ASP A 67 -17.97 12.70 -2.15
N GLY A 68 -18.86 12.80 -1.15
CA GLY A 68 -20.17 12.15 -1.15
C GLY A 68 -20.18 10.71 -0.64
N LEU A 69 -19.10 10.25 0.00
CA LEU A 69 -19.07 8.90 0.56
C LEU A 69 -19.93 8.80 1.83
N ALA A 70 -20.63 7.67 1.97
CA ALA A 70 -21.40 7.37 3.18
C ALA A 70 -20.47 7.26 4.41
N PRO A 71 -20.92 7.68 5.62
CA PRO A 71 -20.07 7.74 6.82
C PRO A 71 -19.36 6.42 7.15
N LEU A 72 -20.05 5.29 7.02
CA LEU A 72 -19.47 3.96 7.26
C LEU A 72 -18.32 3.64 6.31
N VAL A 73 -18.45 4.03 5.03
CA VAL A 73 -17.42 3.80 4.02
C VAL A 73 -16.22 4.72 4.27
N ALA A 74 -16.46 5.98 4.64
CA ALA A 74 -15.41 6.92 5.00
C ALA A 74 -14.61 6.42 6.22
N ASP A 75 -15.28 5.93 7.26
CA ASP A 75 -14.63 5.39 8.46
C ASP A 75 -13.82 4.12 8.15
N LEU A 76 -14.34 3.24 7.30
CA LEU A 76 -13.62 2.06 6.83
C LEU A 76 -12.33 2.45 6.09
N LEU A 77 -12.40 3.40 5.16
CA LEU A 77 -11.25 3.84 4.38
C LEU A 77 -10.20 4.56 5.23
N VAL A 78 -10.63 5.38 6.20
CA VAL A 78 -9.71 6.00 7.17
C VAL A 78 -9.01 4.94 8.02
N GLY A 79 -9.72 3.90 8.46
CA GLY A 79 -9.14 2.77 9.19
C GLY A 79 -8.11 1.99 8.37
N LEU A 80 -8.43 1.70 7.10
CA LEU A 80 -7.53 1.01 6.18
C LEU A 80 -6.26 1.82 5.88
N ASP A 81 -6.41 3.11 5.62
CA ASP A 81 -5.27 3.99 5.32
C ASP A 81 -4.25 3.99 6.46
N GLN A 82 -4.70 3.98 7.72
CA GLN A 82 -3.81 3.86 8.86
C GLN A 82 -3.04 2.55 8.91
N MET A 83 -3.67 1.43 8.56
CA MET A 83 -2.99 0.15 8.48
C MET A 83 -1.90 0.15 7.38
N PHE A 84 -2.14 0.86 6.27
CA PHE A 84 -1.17 0.95 5.18
C PHE A 84 -0.02 1.93 5.46
N ARG A 85 -0.24 3.00 6.26
CA ARG A 85 0.77 4.03 6.58
C ARG A 85 2.06 3.46 7.14
N GLU A 86 1.97 2.45 8.00
CA GLU A 86 3.12 1.84 8.66
C GLU A 86 3.77 0.72 7.83
N SER A 87 3.42 0.61 6.55
CA SER A 87 3.80 -0.52 5.70
C SER A 87 3.43 -1.87 6.33
N ALA A 88 2.36 -1.99 7.14
CA ALA A 88 2.04 -3.18 7.92
C ALA A 88 1.81 -4.49 7.10
N LEU A 89 1.89 -4.39 5.77
CA LEU A 89 1.93 -5.50 4.80
C LEU A 89 3.32 -5.66 4.16
N GLU A 90 4.40 -5.61 4.95
CA GLU A 90 5.79 -5.69 4.46
C GLU A 90 6.14 -7.01 3.74
N GLU A 91 5.32 -8.06 3.92
CA GLU A 91 5.58 -9.37 3.34
C GLU A 91 5.45 -9.33 1.82
N THR A 92 6.58 -9.52 1.14
CA THR A 92 6.62 -9.84 -0.28
C THR A 92 6.57 -11.34 -0.53
N THR A 93 5.99 -11.73 -1.65
CA THR A 93 5.86 -13.11 -2.09
C THR A 93 6.65 -13.35 -3.39
N SER A 94 6.99 -14.61 -3.66
CA SER A 94 7.56 -15.04 -4.94
C SER A 94 6.48 -15.43 -5.97
N THR A 95 5.19 -15.18 -5.68
CA THR A 95 4.08 -15.69 -6.48
C THR A 95 4.10 -15.21 -7.93
N VAL A 96 4.50 -13.96 -8.16
CA VAL A 96 4.60 -13.40 -9.52
C VAL A 96 5.62 -14.18 -10.35
N GLU A 97 6.79 -14.45 -9.78
CA GLU A 97 7.85 -15.20 -10.45
C GLU A 97 7.45 -16.67 -10.66
N ALA A 98 6.83 -17.29 -9.65
CA ALA A 98 6.35 -18.66 -9.74
C ALA A 98 5.29 -18.86 -10.85
N LEU A 99 4.44 -17.86 -11.10
CA LEU A 99 3.38 -17.94 -12.11
C LEU A 99 3.84 -17.52 -13.51
N THR A 100 4.79 -16.58 -13.62
CA THR A 100 5.16 -15.95 -14.89
C THR A 100 6.55 -16.31 -15.41
N GLY A 101 7.39 -16.93 -14.56
CA GLY A 101 8.80 -17.19 -14.84
C GLY A 101 9.67 -15.92 -14.89
N LYS A 102 9.13 -14.76 -14.48
CA LYS A 102 9.82 -13.48 -14.46
C LYS A 102 9.65 -12.79 -13.10
N PRO A 103 10.69 -12.12 -12.58
CA PRO A 103 10.55 -11.39 -11.33
C PRO A 103 9.49 -10.28 -11.46
N PRO A 104 8.81 -9.92 -10.35
CA PRO A 104 7.88 -8.80 -10.36
C PRO A 104 8.62 -7.50 -10.71
N ARG A 105 7.95 -6.64 -11.49
CA ARG A 105 8.46 -5.31 -11.85
C ARG A 105 8.72 -4.48 -10.59
N THR A 106 9.79 -3.70 -10.59
CA THR A 106 10.09 -2.79 -9.49
C THR A 106 9.22 -1.52 -9.56
N LEU A 107 9.04 -0.85 -8.41
CA LEU A 107 8.36 0.44 -8.37
C LEU A 107 9.10 1.48 -9.25
N GLN A 108 10.43 1.51 -9.20
CA GLN A 108 11.22 2.48 -9.95
C GLN A 108 11.02 2.31 -11.47
N GLN A 109 11.00 1.07 -11.97
CA GLN A 109 10.72 0.80 -13.37
C GLN A 109 9.33 1.30 -13.76
N TRP A 110 8.32 0.98 -12.95
CA TRP A 110 6.95 1.44 -13.20
C TRP A 110 6.84 2.97 -13.18
N LEU A 111 7.48 3.65 -12.21
CA LEU A 111 7.47 5.11 -12.12
C LEU A 111 8.12 5.77 -13.32
N VAL A 112 9.27 5.26 -13.80
CA VAL A 112 9.93 5.79 -15.00
C VAL A 112 9.03 5.64 -16.23
N GLU A 113 8.41 4.47 -16.42
CA GLU A 113 7.51 4.21 -17.55
C GLU A 113 6.24 5.10 -17.54
N ASN A 114 5.79 5.53 -16.35
CA ASN A 114 4.50 6.21 -16.18
C ASN A 114 4.64 7.64 -15.64
N ILE A 115 5.84 8.23 -15.68
CA ILE A 115 6.10 9.52 -15.01
C ILE A 115 5.23 10.66 -15.55
N GLU A 116 4.84 10.60 -16.83
CA GLU A 116 4.01 11.62 -17.47
C GLU A 116 2.63 11.79 -16.81
N ILE A 117 2.08 10.71 -16.23
CA ILE A 117 0.79 10.77 -15.51
C ILE A 117 0.88 11.77 -14.36
N PHE A 118 2.00 11.79 -13.65
CA PHE A 118 2.23 12.65 -12.48
C PHE A 118 2.67 14.07 -12.84
N ARG A 119 3.05 14.32 -14.11
CA ARG A 119 3.35 15.67 -14.60
C ARG A 119 2.07 16.44 -14.93
N ASN A 120 1.08 15.74 -15.49
CA ASN A 120 -0.19 16.35 -15.92
C ASN A 120 -1.20 16.54 -14.79
N ASP A 121 -1.00 15.89 -13.63
CA ASP A 121 -1.94 15.93 -12.50
C ASP A 121 -1.67 17.09 -11.51
N ALA A 122 -0.92 18.12 -11.94
CA ALA A 122 -0.82 19.38 -11.22
C ALA A 122 -2.16 20.14 -11.31
N ARG A 123 -3.16 19.66 -10.56
CA ARG A 123 -4.36 20.44 -10.30
C ARG A 123 -3.92 21.71 -9.56
N PRO A 124 -4.33 22.91 -10.02
CA PRO A 124 -3.99 24.18 -9.38
C PRO A 124 -4.54 24.25 -7.94
#